data_AF-A0A497FP63-F1
#
_entry.id   AF-A0A497FP63-F1
#
_cell.length_a   1.000
_cell.length_b   1.000
_cell.length_c   1.000
_cell.angle_alpha   90.00
_cell.angle_beta   90.00
_cell.angle_gamma   90.00
#
_symmetry.space_group_name_H-M   'P 1'
#
loop_
_entity.id
_entity.type
_entity.pdbx_description
1 polymer ?
#
loop_
_entity_poly.entity_id
_entity_poly.type
_entity_poly.pdbx_seq_one_letter_code
_entity_poly.pdbx_strand_id
1 'polypeptide(L)'
;MSILLRRISLIYLEPKPYLVNSTVRDVPSRKKLQSEGRKKLQVTLVTEDLAKIGATFIIKKKPYCSKCYLKKICVDGLREGIKYRVSSIRSKTHRCPFTGSIMRVVEVTYAPIQALLPASKAMPGAVITFAPPSCNIKCPLKQLCIPEGLRKGDKVVITGIISKGFKCDNGLELTLVSLLPQF
;
A
#
# COMPACT_ATOMS: atom_id res chain seq x y z
N MET A 1 -22.77 -41.86 -29.54
CA MET A 1 -22.28 -41.65 -28.15
C MET A 1 -20.79 -41.41 -28.20
N SER A 2 -20.33 -40.47 -27.36
CA SER A 2 -18.94 -40.24 -26.95
C SER A 2 -18.07 -39.30 -27.81
N ILE A 3 -18.21 -38.03 -27.43
CA ILE A 3 -17.32 -36.89 -27.66
C ILE A 3 -15.94 -37.20 -27.04
N LEU A 4 -14.87 -37.20 -27.83
CA LEU A 4 -13.49 -37.23 -27.33
C LEU A 4 -12.92 -35.81 -27.37
N LEU A 5 -12.84 -35.22 -26.17
CA LEU A 5 -12.30 -33.90 -25.86
C LEU A 5 -10.81 -33.82 -26.22
N ARG A 6 -10.48 -32.86 -27.09
CA ARG A 6 -9.11 -32.43 -27.37
C ARG A 6 -8.48 -31.87 -26.09
N ARG A 7 -7.49 -32.57 -25.54
CA ARG A 7 -6.56 -32.05 -24.52
C ARG A 7 -5.67 -30.99 -25.17
N ILE A 8 -5.98 -29.72 -24.92
CA ILE A 8 -5.08 -28.59 -25.20
C ILE A 8 -4.14 -28.48 -24.00
N SER A 9 -2.88 -28.87 -24.21
CA SER A 9 -1.79 -28.65 -23.26
C SER A 9 -1.50 -27.15 -23.19
N LEU A 10 -1.99 -26.50 -22.14
CA LEU A 10 -1.58 -25.15 -21.76
C LEU A 10 -0.12 -25.20 -21.30
N ILE A 11 0.79 -24.79 -22.18
CA ILE A 11 2.20 -24.53 -21.87
C ILE A 11 2.23 -23.30 -20.97
N TYR A 12 2.23 -23.51 -19.66
CA TYR A 12 2.58 -22.50 -18.67
C TYR A 12 4.08 -22.24 -18.80
N LEU A 13 4.44 -21.10 -19.39
CA LEU A 13 5.80 -20.58 -19.38
C LEU A 13 6.15 -20.15 -17.95
N GLU A 14 6.95 -20.96 -17.26
CA GLU A 14 7.51 -20.64 -15.95
C GLU A 14 8.51 -19.46 -16.10
N PRO A 15 8.40 -18.40 -15.28
CA PRO A 15 9.42 -17.36 -15.23
C PRO A 15 10.68 -17.92 -14.57
N LYS A 16 11.80 -17.81 -15.29
CA LYS A 16 13.14 -18.29 -14.91
C LYS A 16 13.54 -17.88 -13.48
N PRO A 17 14.18 -18.79 -12.72
CA PRO A 17 14.74 -18.48 -11.41
C PRO A 17 15.96 -17.57 -11.55
N TYR A 18 15.90 -16.37 -10.99
CA TYR A 18 17.08 -15.54 -10.81
C TYR A 18 17.91 -16.10 -9.65
N LEU A 19 19.08 -16.64 -10.01
CA LEU A 19 20.10 -17.11 -9.08
C LEU A 19 20.68 -15.93 -8.30
N VAL A 20 20.52 -15.93 -6.97
CA VAL A 20 21.24 -15.03 -6.07
C VAL A 20 22.47 -15.78 -5.58
N ASN A 21 23.63 -15.46 -6.17
CA ASN A 21 24.91 -15.93 -5.66
C ASN A 21 25.25 -15.17 -4.37
N SER A 22 25.26 -15.91 -3.28
CA SER A 22 25.77 -15.52 -1.98
C SER A 22 27.29 -15.38 -2.03
N THR A 23 27.77 -14.15 -1.91
CA THR A 23 29.09 -13.89 -1.31
C THR A 23 28.87 -12.96 -0.13
N VAL A 24 28.98 -13.54 1.06
CA VAL A 24 29.09 -12.83 2.32
C VAL A 24 30.46 -12.17 2.35
N ARG A 25 30.49 -10.84 2.29
CA ARG A 25 31.50 -9.98 2.92
C ARG A 25 31.02 -8.53 2.80
N ASP A 26 31.31 -7.78 3.86
CA ASP A 26 31.10 -6.33 4.01
C ASP A 26 29.67 -5.89 4.34
N VAL A 27 29.36 -5.92 5.66
CA VAL A 27 28.35 -5.04 6.25
C VAL A 27 28.89 -3.61 6.14
N PRO A 28 28.33 -2.73 5.28
CA PRO A 28 28.83 -1.38 5.16
C PRO A 28 28.36 -0.59 6.37
N SER A 29 29.31 0.10 7.00
CA SER A 29 29.09 0.97 8.13
C SER A 29 27.92 1.94 7.89
N ARG A 30 27.19 2.17 8.99
CA ARG A 30 26.12 3.12 9.36
C ARG A 30 26.07 4.54 8.73
N LYS A 31 26.72 4.84 7.60
CA LYS A 31 26.77 6.17 6.95
C LYS A 31 26.67 6.07 5.42
N LYS A 32 25.44 5.94 4.91
CA LYS A 32 24.91 6.67 3.73
C LYS A 32 23.52 6.15 3.37
N LEU A 33 22.52 6.76 3.99
CA LEU A 33 21.19 6.88 3.39
C LEU A 33 20.71 8.30 3.69
N GLN A 34 21.30 9.26 2.99
CA GLN A 34 20.82 10.65 2.97
C GLN A 34 20.38 10.94 1.54
N SER A 35 19.05 10.96 1.35
CA SER A 35 18.28 11.83 0.44
C SER A 35 17.01 11.15 -0.10
N GLU A 36 16.14 10.64 0.77
CA GLU A 36 14.75 10.30 0.41
C GLU A 36 13.85 10.77 1.56
N GLY A 37 12.75 11.44 1.23
CA GLY A 37 11.83 12.05 2.20
C GLY A 37 11.49 11.10 3.36
N ARG A 38 11.52 11.64 4.58
CA ARG A 38 11.40 10.93 5.87
C ARG A 38 10.32 9.84 5.83
N LYS A 39 10.70 8.60 5.54
CA LYS A 39 9.79 7.44 5.50
C LYS A 39 9.18 7.28 6.89
N LYS A 40 7.90 7.64 7.06
CA LYS A 40 7.22 7.55 8.35
C LYS A 40 7.04 6.09 8.72
N LEU A 41 7.89 5.61 9.62
CA LEU A 41 7.83 4.28 10.21
C LEU A 41 6.83 4.31 11.36
N GLN A 42 5.80 3.47 11.28
CA GLN A 42 4.79 3.33 12.31
C GLN A 42 4.88 1.94 12.93
N VAL A 43 4.71 1.84 14.24
CA VAL A 43 4.68 0.54 14.94
C VAL A 43 3.22 0.13 15.12
N THR A 44 2.90 -1.12 14.79
CA THR A 44 1.56 -1.68 14.92
C THR A 44 1.58 -3.16 15.29
N LEU A 45 0.41 -3.74 15.52
CA LEU A 45 0.21 -5.18 15.72
C LEU A 45 -0.49 -5.80 14.51
N VAL A 46 0.03 -6.92 14.03
CA VAL A 46 -0.62 -7.73 12.98
C VAL A 46 -0.69 -9.19 13.43
N THR A 47 -1.62 -9.96 12.86
CA THR A 47 -1.70 -11.41 13.06
C THR A 47 -0.48 -12.11 12.46
N GLU A 48 -0.18 -13.34 12.90
CA GLU A 48 1.03 -14.06 12.45
C GLU A 48 1.09 -14.31 10.95
N ASP A 49 -0.05 -14.51 10.29
CA ASP A 49 -0.17 -14.67 8.84
C ASP A 49 0.27 -13.41 8.05
N LEU A 50 0.05 -12.23 8.63
CA LEU A 50 0.43 -10.93 8.08
C LEU A 50 1.83 -10.47 8.51
N ALA A 51 2.45 -11.14 9.48
CA ALA A 51 3.78 -10.81 10.00
C ALA A 51 4.89 -11.32 9.04
N LYS A 52 4.91 -10.80 7.81
CA LYS A 52 5.89 -11.13 6.77
C LYS A 52 6.41 -9.84 6.15
N ILE A 53 7.72 -9.69 5.99
CA ILE A 53 8.31 -8.50 5.35
C ILE A 53 7.75 -8.37 3.94
N GLY A 54 7.29 -7.15 3.59
CA GLY A 54 6.67 -6.86 2.30
C GLY A 54 5.16 -7.14 2.24
N ALA A 55 4.59 -7.87 3.20
CA ALA A 55 3.14 -8.07 3.25
C ALA A 55 2.41 -6.74 3.36
N THR A 56 1.25 -6.65 2.71
CA THR A 56 0.42 -5.44 2.73
C THR A 56 -0.95 -5.71 3.29
N PHE A 57 -1.48 -4.75 4.05
CA PHE A 57 -2.81 -4.87 4.65
C PHE A 57 -3.48 -3.50 4.79
N ILE A 58 -4.81 -3.50 4.96
CA ILE A 58 -5.59 -2.33 5.33
C ILE A 58 -6.18 -2.62 6.70
N ILE A 59 -6.03 -1.67 7.64
CA ILE A 59 -6.58 -1.82 8.98
C ILE A 59 -8.10 -1.58 8.97
N LYS A 60 -8.84 -2.45 9.67
CA LYS A 60 -10.28 -2.31 9.93
C LYS A 60 -10.53 -2.40 11.43
N LYS A 61 -10.96 -1.30 12.05
CA LYS A 61 -11.32 -1.23 13.46
C LYS A 61 -12.67 -1.88 13.68
N LYS A 62 -12.75 -2.75 14.68
CA LYS A 62 -14.02 -3.30 15.16
C LYS A 62 -14.50 -2.48 16.35
N PRO A 63 -15.82 -2.42 16.64
CA PRO A 63 -16.35 -1.62 17.74
C PRO A 63 -15.67 -1.91 19.09
N TYR A 64 -15.35 -3.18 19.37
CA TYR A 64 -14.66 -3.58 20.60
C TYR A 64 -13.23 -3.05 20.72
N CYS A 65 -12.56 -2.69 19.62
CA CYS A 65 -11.20 -2.13 19.65
C CYS A 65 -11.14 -0.80 20.42
N SER A 66 -12.24 -0.05 20.46
CA SER A 66 -12.34 1.22 21.21
C SER A 66 -12.08 1.07 22.72
N LYS A 67 -12.42 -0.10 23.28
CA LYS A 67 -12.24 -0.46 24.69
C LYS A 67 -10.98 -1.31 24.94
N CYS A 68 -10.18 -1.60 23.91
CA CYS A 68 -8.99 -2.45 24.04
C CYS A 68 -7.83 -1.70 24.71
N TYR A 69 -7.17 -2.30 25.69
CA TYR A 69 -5.97 -1.72 26.30
C TYR A 69 -4.76 -1.64 25.35
N LEU A 70 -4.71 -2.52 24.33
CA LEU A 70 -3.67 -2.51 23.27
C LEU A 70 -3.97 -1.53 22.12
N LYS A 71 -5.11 -0.83 22.11
CA LYS A 71 -5.54 -0.03 20.95
C LYS A 71 -4.51 0.98 20.46
N LYS A 72 -3.76 1.60 21.38
CA LYS A 72 -2.73 2.61 21.08
C LYS A 72 -1.60 2.06 20.20
N ILE A 73 -1.11 0.86 20.50
CA ILE A 73 -0.06 0.18 19.73
C ILE A 73 -0.64 -0.69 18.60
N CYS A 74 -1.94 -0.98 18.61
CA CYS A 74 -2.59 -1.82 17.61
C CYS A 74 -3.18 -0.97 16.48
N VAL A 75 -4.38 -0.40 16.69
CA VAL A 75 -5.18 0.19 15.61
C VAL A 75 -5.17 1.71 15.59
N ASP A 76 -4.90 2.39 16.71
CA ASP A 76 -5.07 3.85 16.80
C ASP A 76 -3.97 4.62 16.07
N GLY A 77 -2.76 4.07 16.01
CA GLY A 77 -1.66 4.65 15.25
C GLY A 77 -1.86 4.58 13.74
N LEU A 78 -2.82 3.80 13.24
CA LEU A 78 -3.04 3.62 11.81
C LEU A 78 -4.34 4.31 11.36
N ARG A 79 -4.27 4.94 10.19
CA ARG A 79 -5.44 5.45 9.46
C ARG A 79 -6.10 4.31 8.68
N GLU A 80 -7.41 4.14 8.86
CA GLU A 80 -8.22 3.19 8.10
C GLU A 80 -8.35 3.58 6.62
N GLY A 81 -8.54 2.58 5.76
CA GLY A 81 -8.66 2.73 4.31
C GLY A 81 -7.32 2.91 3.57
N ILE A 82 -6.23 3.18 4.28
CA ILE A 82 -4.88 3.22 3.70
C ILE A 82 -4.23 1.85 3.77
N LYS A 83 -3.51 1.49 2.69
CA LYS A 83 -2.70 0.27 2.62
C LYS A 83 -1.33 0.50 3.26
N TYR A 84 -0.96 -0.37 4.19
CA TYR A 84 0.35 -0.41 4.83
C TYR A 84 1.17 -1.56 4.28
N ARG A 85 2.49 -1.45 4.36
CA ARG A 85 3.46 -2.50 4.03
C ARG A 85 4.35 -2.75 5.25
N VAL A 86 4.51 -4.01 5.64
CA VAL A 86 5.42 -4.44 6.70
C VAL A 86 6.87 -4.22 6.26
N SER A 87 7.60 -3.40 7.00
CA SER A 87 9.02 -3.11 6.75
C SER A 87 9.94 -3.90 7.67
N SER A 88 9.51 -4.22 8.89
CA SER A 88 10.27 -5.05 9.82
C SER A 88 9.33 -5.74 10.82
N ILE A 89 9.80 -6.84 11.41
CA ILE A 89 9.08 -7.61 12.42
C ILE A 89 9.91 -7.60 13.70
N ARG A 90 9.28 -7.26 14.83
CA ARG A 90 9.92 -7.28 16.14
C ARG A 90 9.64 -8.61 16.84
N SER A 91 10.50 -8.97 17.79
CA SER A 91 10.41 -10.23 18.53
C SER A 91 9.20 -10.29 19.49
N LYS A 92 8.75 -9.13 20.00
CA LYS A 92 7.64 -9.05 20.95
C LYS A 92 6.31 -9.47 20.31
N THR A 93 5.53 -10.21 21.09
CA THR A 93 4.18 -10.65 20.74
C THR A 93 3.18 -10.20 21.81
N HIS A 94 1.93 -10.08 21.42
CA HIS A 94 0.81 -9.79 22.31
C HIS A 94 -0.36 -10.69 21.94
N ARG A 95 -1.28 -10.92 22.89
CA ARG A 95 -2.53 -11.62 22.61
C ARG A 95 -3.66 -10.62 22.48
N CYS A 96 -4.43 -10.69 21.40
CA CYS A 96 -5.63 -9.88 21.26
C CYS A 96 -6.67 -10.35 22.30
N PRO A 97 -7.14 -9.48 23.22
CA PRO A 97 -8.06 -9.89 24.27
C PRO A 97 -9.46 -10.26 23.75
N PHE A 98 -9.83 -9.80 22.55
CA PHE A 98 -11.16 -10.04 21.98
C PHE A 98 -11.22 -11.23 21.03
N THR A 99 -10.15 -11.51 20.28
CA THR A 99 -10.11 -12.62 19.31
C THR A 99 -9.26 -13.80 19.79
N GLY A 100 -8.48 -13.63 20.86
CA GLY A 100 -7.55 -14.63 21.36
C GLY A 100 -6.31 -14.85 20.48
N SER A 101 -6.23 -14.20 19.31
CA SER A 101 -5.17 -14.36 18.32
C SER A 101 -3.82 -13.84 18.83
N ILE A 102 -2.74 -14.53 18.45
CA ILE A 102 -1.37 -14.06 18.65
C ILE A 102 -1.09 -12.95 17.63
N MET A 103 -0.61 -11.82 18.12
CA MET A 103 -0.29 -10.63 17.35
C MET A 103 1.22 -10.35 17.46
N ARG A 104 1.86 -10.09 16.33
CA ARG A 104 3.27 -9.68 16.25
C ARG A 104 3.39 -8.17 16.18
N VAL A 105 4.38 -7.62 16.88
CA VAL A 105 4.74 -6.21 16.74
C VAL A 105 5.52 -6.04 15.44
N VAL A 106 5.06 -5.14 14.56
CA VAL A 106 5.71 -4.86 13.27
C VAL A 106 5.93 -3.36 13.09
N GLU A 107 6.94 -3.00 12.30
CA GLU A 107 7.04 -1.67 11.73
C GLU A 107 6.45 -1.69 10.34
N VAL A 108 5.71 -0.63 10.02
CA VAL A 108 5.03 -0.47 8.75
C VAL A 108 5.32 0.88 8.15
N THR A 109 5.24 0.92 6.83
CA THR A 109 5.30 2.13 6.03
C THR A 109 4.09 2.17 5.11
N TYR A 110 3.72 3.33 4.59
CA TYR A 110 2.65 3.39 3.59
C TYR A 110 3.01 2.58 2.35
N ALA A 111 2.04 1.84 1.83
CA ALA A 111 2.12 1.25 0.50
C ALA A 111 1.70 2.31 -0.55
N PRO A 112 2.25 2.26 -1.77
CA PRO A 112 1.85 3.18 -2.81
C PRO A 112 0.36 3.08 -3.15
N ILE A 113 -0.28 4.24 -3.32
CA ILE A 113 -1.70 4.39 -3.67
C ILE A 113 -1.77 4.79 -5.14
N GLN A 114 -2.57 4.11 -5.93
CA GLN A 114 -2.80 4.49 -7.32
C GLN A 114 -3.92 5.52 -7.37
N ALA A 115 -3.69 6.62 -8.07
CA ALA A 115 -4.70 7.66 -8.25
C ALA A 115 -4.61 8.31 -9.62
N LEU A 116 -5.75 8.77 -10.13
CA LEU A 116 -5.79 9.62 -11.32
C LEU A 116 -5.68 11.08 -10.91
N LEU A 117 -4.74 11.79 -11.55
CA LEU A 117 -4.58 13.22 -11.42
C LEU A 117 -4.68 13.90 -12.79
N PRO A 118 -5.06 15.19 -12.86
CA PRO A 118 -4.89 15.98 -14.07
C PRO A 118 -3.45 15.88 -14.57
N ALA A 119 -3.25 15.69 -15.88
CA ALA A 119 -1.92 15.55 -16.47
C ALA A 119 -0.98 16.70 -16.10
N SER A 120 -1.51 17.93 -15.98
CA SER A 120 -0.78 19.12 -15.55
C SER A 120 -0.21 19.06 -14.12
N LYS A 121 -0.74 18.17 -13.26
CA LYS A 121 -0.29 17.98 -11.87
C LYS A 121 0.55 16.71 -11.68
N ALA A 122 0.64 15.86 -12.70
CA ALA A 122 1.24 14.52 -12.60
C ALA A 122 2.77 14.54 -12.77
N MET A 123 3.48 15.24 -11.89
CA MET A 123 4.94 15.37 -11.94
C MET A 123 5.61 14.51 -10.84
N PRO A 124 6.44 13.50 -11.19
CA PRO A 124 7.20 12.72 -10.21
C PRO A 124 8.05 13.60 -9.28
N GLY A 125 8.14 13.22 -8.01
CA GLY A 125 8.82 13.97 -6.96
C GLY A 125 8.00 15.14 -6.39
N ALA A 126 6.93 15.59 -7.05
CA ALA A 126 6.12 16.69 -6.55
C ALA A 126 5.30 16.27 -5.32
N VAL A 127 5.29 17.14 -4.30
CA VAL A 127 4.37 17.05 -3.17
C VAL A 127 3.14 17.89 -3.49
N ILE A 128 1.97 17.25 -3.49
CA ILE A 128 0.70 17.91 -3.75
C ILE A 128 -0.24 17.77 -2.56
N THR A 129 -1.15 18.73 -2.43
CA THR A 129 -2.33 18.59 -1.57
C THR A 129 -3.40 17.87 -2.35
N PHE A 130 -3.77 16.67 -1.89
CA PHE A 130 -4.79 15.85 -2.53
C PHE A 130 -6.15 16.56 -2.51
N ALA A 131 -6.71 16.76 -3.70
CA ALA A 131 -8.00 17.41 -3.90
C ALA A 131 -8.83 16.51 -4.83
N PRO A 132 -9.68 15.64 -4.27
CA PRO A 132 -10.52 14.76 -5.09
C PRO A 132 -11.46 15.61 -5.97
N PRO A 133 -11.74 15.19 -7.21
CA PRO A 133 -12.63 15.92 -8.09
C PRO A 133 -14.09 15.82 -7.61
N SER A 134 -14.86 16.90 -7.80
CA SER A 134 -16.31 16.90 -7.59
C SER A 134 -17.01 16.45 -8.87
N CYS A 135 -17.31 15.15 -8.97
CA CYS A 135 -18.04 14.56 -10.09
C CYS A 135 -19.40 14.03 -9.62
N ASN A 136 -20.49 14.42 -10.28
CA ASN A 136 -21.85 13.96 -9.94
C ASN A 136 -22.35 12.79 -10.80
N ILE A 137 -21.48 12.27 -11.69
CA ILE A 137 -21.79 11.22 -12.67
C ILE A 137 -21.32 9.86 -12.15
N LYS A 138 -22.02 8.78 -12.53
CA LYS A 138 -21.53 7.40 -12.35
C LYS A 138 -20.33 7.16 -13.28
N CYS A 139 -19.14 7.58 -12.84
CA CYS A 139 -17.90 7.43 -13.60
C CYS A 139 -17.18 6.11 -13.23
N PRO A 140 -16.77 5.27 -14.20
CA PRO A 140 -16.03 4.04 -13.93
C PRO A 140 -14.65 4.30 -13.29
N LEU A 141 -14.07 5.48 -13.53
CA LEU A 141 -12.77 5.88 -12.98
C LEU A 141 -12.85 6.43 -11.54
N LYS A 142 -14.04 6.50 -10.94
CA LYS A 142 -14.27 7.13 -9.63
C LYS A 142 -13.38 6.58 -8.52
N GLN A 143 -13.11 5.27 -8.52
CA GLN A 143 -12.24 4.63 -7.51
C GLN A 143 -10.76 5.01 -7.63
N LEU A 144 -10.32 5.45 -8.81
CA LEU A 144 -8.95 5.95 -9.01
C LEU A 144 -8.88 7.47 -8.79
N CYS A 145 -9.94 8.21 -9.06
CA CYS A 145 -10.02 9.64 -8.74
C CYS A 145 -10.19 9.90 -7.24
N ILE A 146 -10.87 8.99 -6.53
CA ILE A 146 -11.16 9.04 -5.11
C ILE A 146 -10.74 7.70 -4.49
N PRO A 147 -9.43 7.41 -4.41
CA PRO A 147 -8.95 6.16 -3.85
C PRO A 147 -9.23 6.09 -2.35
N GLU A 148 -9.45 4.87 -1.85
CA GLU A 148 -9.74 4.63 -0.44
C GLU A 148 -8.62 5.18 0.47
N GLY A 149 -9.02 5.78 1.59
CA GLY A 149 -8.10 6.27 2.63
C GLY A 149 -7.51 7.67 2.39
N LEU A 150 -7.44 8.16 1.14
CA LEU A 150 -7.04 9.54 0.85
C LEU A 150 -8.19 10.51 1.07
N ARG A 151 -7.92 11.61 1.76
CA ARG A 151 -8.88 12.66 2.11
C ARG A 151 -8.46 13.98 1.49
N LYS A 152 -9.44 14.82 1.17
CA LYS A 152 -9.18 16.20 0.73
C LYS A 152 -8.29 16.89 1.77
N GLY A 153 -7.18 17.48 1.31
CA GLY A 153 -6.21 18.15 2.17
C GLY A 153 -4.99 17.29 2.57
N ASP A 154 -5.01 15.98 2.33
CA ASP A 154 -3.84 15.14 2.60
C ASP A 154 -2.64 15.55 1.72
N LYS A 155 -1.46 15.65 2.31
CA LYS A 155 -0.22 15.81 1.53
C LYS A 155 0.25 14.45 1.03
N VAL A 156 0.52 14.36 -0.26
CA VAL A 156 1.02 13.15 -0.92
C VAL A 156 2.18 13.52 -1.85
N VAL A 157 3.16 12.63 -1.95
CA VAL A 157 4.23 12.73 -2.96
C VAL A 157 3.91 11.83 -4.13
N ILE A 158 4.09 12.34 -5.34
CA ILE A 158 3.99 11.56 -6.57
C ILE A 158 5.29 10.80 -6.74
N THR A 159 5.28 9.48 -6.57
CA THR A 159 6.49 8.65 -6.70
C THR A 159 6.78 8.27 -8.15
N GLY A 160 5.77 8.26 -9.02
CA GLY A 160 5.95 7.93 -10.42
C GLY A 160 4.65 7.96 -11.21
N ILE A 161 4.79 7.93 -12.53
CA ILE A 161 3.69 7.81 -13.48
C ILE A 161 3.58 6.34 -13.88
N ILE A 162 2.38 5.79 -13.83
CA ILE A 162 2.09 4.39 -14.20
C ILE A 162 1.61 4.34 -15.64
N SER A 163 0.64 5.19 -16.00
CA SER A 163 0.09 5.27 -17.36
C SER A 163 -0.57 6.62 -17.61
N LYS A 164 -0.63 7.03 -18.89
CA LYS A 164 -1.18 8.31 -19.34
C LYS A 164 -2.40 8.08 -20.24
N GLY A 165 -3.16 9.15 -20.51
CA GLY A 165 -4.19 9.15 -21.55
C GLY A 165 -5.57 8.68 -21.10
N PHE A 166 -5.88 8.76 -19.81
CA PHE A 166 -7.23 8.48 -19.32
C PHE A 166 -8.13 9.68 -19.64
N LYS A 167 -9.24 9.43 -20.34
CA LYS A 167 -10.23 10.46 -20.66
C LYS A 167 -11.34 10.46 -19.63
N CYS A 168 -11.64 11.63 -19.08
CA CYS A 168 -12.79 11.86 -18.22
C CYS A 168 -13.94 12.47 -19.03
N ASP A 169 -15.19 12.15 -18.66
CA ASP A 169 -16.39 12.75 -19.27
C ASP A 169 -16.44 14.28 -19.12
N ASN A 170 -15.70 14.82 -18.14
CA ASN A 170 -15.53 16.26 -17.94
C ASN A 170 -14.49 16.89 -18.89
N GLY A 171 -13.99 16.16 -19.90
CA GLY A 171 -13.00 16.64 -20.87
C GLY A 171 -11.57 16.78 -20.34
N LEU A 172 -11.29 16.31 -19.12
CA LEU A 172 -9.95 16.35 -18.53
C LEU A 172 -9.10 15.16 -18.98
N GLU A 173 -7.84 15.44 -19.34
CA GLU A 173 -6.81 14.42 -19.51
C GLU A 173 -6.21 14.03 -18.15
N LEU A 174 -6.35 12.75 -17.81
CA LEU A 174 -5.90 12.19 -16.56
C LEU A 174 -4.70 11.27 -16.76
N THR A 175 -3.82 11.28 -15.76
CA THR A 175 -2.64 10.42 -15.67
C THR A 175 -2.74 9.58 -14.40
N LEU A 176 -2.55 8.27 -14.55
CA LEU A 176 -2.49 7.35 -13.42
C LEU A 176 -1.09 7.44 -12.80
N VAL A 177 -1.05 7.83 -11.54
CA VAL A 177 0.18 8.01 -10.78
C VAL A 177 0.22 7.09 -9.56
N SER A 178 1.43 6.88 -9.06
CA SER A 178 1.68 6.27 -7.77
C SER A 178 1.92 7.38 -6.73
N LEU A 179 1.18 7.34 -5.63
CA LEU A 179 1.21 8.30 -4.54
C LEU A 179 1.71 7.66 -3.26
N LEU A 180 2.51 8.40 -2.48
CA LEU A 180 2.83 8.06 -1.09
C LEU A 180 2.34 9.16 -0.13
N PRO A 181 1.60 8.81 0.93
CA PRO A 181 1.19 9.76 1.96
C PRO A 181 2.36 10.43 2.73
N GLN A 182 2.17 11.69 3.14
CA GLN A 182 3.13 12.52 3.88
C GLN A 182 2.59 13.10 5.20
N PHE A 183 1.47 12.58 5.73
CA PHE A 183 0.85 13.04 6.98
C PHE A 183 1.32 12.27 8.22
#